data_AF-A0A821HM51-F1
#
_entry.id   AF-A0A821HM51-F1
#
_cell.length_a   1.000
_cell.length_b   1.000
_cell.length_c   1.000
_cell.angle_alpha   90.00
_cell.angle_beta   90.00
_cell.angle_gamma   90.00
#
_symmetry.space_group_name_H-M   'P 1'
#
loop_
_entity.id
_entity.type
_entity.pdbx_description
1 polymer ?
#
loop_
_entity_poly.entity_id
_entity_poly.type
_entity_poly.pdbx_seq_one_letter_code
_entity_poly.pdbx_strand_id
1 'polypeptide(L)'
;MASKCRLFNVNTPALIYVELVTETGCNCERMADWMTSTEGKAKINGSSGVLFSLGTNDLAQLGVDLTLKRCEWLIEYARQTFPDIQKMGWMTLSPRWKTSRFFAGNEFANLHHEFNDQLYVLSKKLNIDVVDAQLQIDDIRIQDGLHPTS
;
A
#
# COMPACT_ATOMS: atom_id res chain seq x y z
N MET A 1 -7.40 -2.71 -20.41
CA MET A 1 -6.22 -2.07 -19.79
C MET A 1 -5.64 -3.08 -18.82
N ALA A 2 -4.37 -3.47 -18.93
CA ALA A 2 -3.76 -4.49 -18.09
C ALA A 2 -3.00 -3.83 -16.94
N SER A 3 -3.38 -4.14 -15.70
CA SER A 3 -2.76 -3.62 -14.48
C SER A 3 -1.40 -4.28 -14.28
N LYS A 4 -0.30 -3.51 -14.32
CA LYS A 4 1.04 -4.06 -14.07
C LYS A 4 1.34 -4.05 -12.58
N CYS A 5 1.18 -5.20 -11.94
CA CYS A 5 1.70 -5.46 -10.60
C CYS A 5 3.22 -5.71 -10.66
N ARG A 6 4.01 -4.98 -9.85
CA ARG A 6 5.44 -5.30 -9.63
C ARG A 6 5.57 -6.18 -8.40
N LEU A 7 6.19 -7.34 -8.59
CA LEU A 7 6.55 -8.28 -7.53
C LEU A 7 8.04 -8.08 -7.20
N PHE A 8 8.37 -7.76 -5.95
CA PHE A 8 9.73 -7.79 -5.44
C PHE A 8 9.89 -9.02 -4.54
N ASN A 9 10.88 -9.85 -4.84
CA ASN A 9 11.33 -10.92 -3.95
C ASN A 9 12.26 -10.27 -2.92
N VAL A 10 11.75 -9.93 -1.74
CA VAL A 10 12.62 -9.58 -0.61
C VAL A 10 13.30 -10.88 -0.20
N ASN A 11 14.64 -10.91 0.00
CA ASN A 11 15.51 -12.08 0.22
C ASN A 11 15.18 -12.99 1.44
N THR A 12 13.91 -13.36 1.58
CA THR A 12 13.32 -14.36 2.46
C THR A 12 12.52 -15.25 1.51
N PRO A 13 12.59 -16.59 1.60
CA PRO A 13 11.83 -17.44 0.69
C PRO A 13 10.33 -17.10 0.76
N ALA A 14 9.78 -16.59 -0.35
CA ALA A 14 8.35 -16.43 -0.66
C ALA A 14 7.56 -15.23 -0.07
N LEU A 15 8.13 -14.01 -0.03
CA LEU A 15 7.32 -12.78 0.15
C LEU A 15 6.99 -12.13 -1.20
N ILE A 16 5.70 -11.98 -1.53
CA ILE A 16 5.27 -11.22 -2.71
C ILE A 16 4.91 -9.78 -2.30
N TYR A 17 5.61 -8.82 -2.89
CA TYR A 17 5.18 -7.43 -2.90
C TYR A 17 4.13 -7.19 -3.98
N VAL A 18 3.02 -6.53 -3.66
CA VAL A 18 1.99 -6.15 -4.64
C VAL A 18 1.88 -4.64 -4.68
N GLU A 19 2.51 -4.03 -5.69
CA GLU A 19 2.27 -2.63 -6.05
C GLU A 19 1.60 -2.57 -7.42
N LEU A 20 0.40 -1.98 -7.47
CA LEU A 20 -0.31 -1.67 -8.69
C LEU A 20 0.27 -0.37 -9.28
N VAL A 21 1.28 -0.50 -10.15
CA VAL A 21 2.09 0.64 -10.66
C VAL A 21 1.38 1.46 -11.74
N THR A 22 0.31 0.96 -12.36
CA THR A 22 -0.25 1.60 -13.57
C THR A 22 -1.72 1.98 -13.50
N GLU A 23 -2.42 1.70 -12.39
CA GLU A 23 -3.72 2.31 -12.16
C GLU A 23 -3.52 3.59 -11.36
N THR A 24 -3.54 4.73 -12.04
CA THR A 24 -3.70 6.02 -11.35
C THR A 24 -4.94 5.93 -10.46
N GLY A 25 -4.78 6.23 -9.18
CA GLY A 25 -5.87 6.14 -8.20
C GLY A 25 -6.22 4.74 -7.72
N CYS A 26 -5.30 3.76 -7.75
CA CYS A 26 -5.51 2.50 -7.03
C CYS A 26 -5.70 2.78 -5.53
N ASN A 27 -6.75 2.21 -4.95
CA ASN A 27 -7.16 2.33 -3.57
C ASN A 27 -7.41 0.91 -3.00
N CYS A 28 -7.75 0.80 -1.72
CA CYS A 28 -7.94 -0.53 -1.10
C CYS A 28 -9.02 -1.39 -1.79
N GLU A 29 -10.13 -0.78 -2.23
CA GLU A 29 -11.23 -1.48 -2.91
C GLU A 29 -10.78 -2.04 -4.27
N ARG A 30 -10.11 -1.21 -5.09
CA ARG A 30 -9.58 -1.64 -6.38
C ARG A 30 -8.51 -2.72 -6.26
N MET A 31 -7.73 -2.71 -5.18
CA MET A 31 -6.81 -3.80 -4.89
C MET A 31 -7.56 -5.11 -4.66
N ALA A 32 -8.62 -5.11 -3.82
CA ALA A 32 -9.43 -6.31 -3.58
C ALA A 32 -10.05 -6.87 -4.88
N ASP A 33 -10.58 -6.00 -5.74
CA ASP A 33 -11.10 -6.38 -7.06
C ASP A 33 -10.00 -7.03 -7.93
N TRP A 34 -8.80 -6.44 -7.96
CA TRP A 34 -7.69 -7.00 -8.71
C TRP A 34 -7.24 -8.35 -8.14
N MET A 35 -7.12 -8.48 -6.81
CA MET A 35 -6.70 -9.72 -6.15
C MET A 35 -7.59 -10.90 -6.55
N THR A 36 -8.89 -10.66 -6.77
CA THR A 36 -9.84 -11.72 -7.17
C THR A 36 -9.96 -11.95 -8.67
N SER A 37 -9.34 -11.11 -9.50
CA SER A 37 -9.21 -11.35 -10.94
C SER A 37 -8.39 -12.62 -11.24
N THR A 38 -8.52 -13.16 -12.45
CA THR A 38 -7.73 -14.32 -12.88
C THR A 38 -6.23 -14.07 -12.76
N GLU A 39 -5.76 -12.86 -13.10
CA GLU A 39 -4.34 -12.50 -12.98
C GLU A 39 -3.91 -12.39 -11.50
N GLY A 40 -4.71 -11.70 -10.68
CA GLY A 40 -4.42 -11.52 -9.25
C GLY A 40 -4.34 -12.86 -8.52
N LYS A 41 -5.36 -13.71 -8.71
CA LYS A 41 -5.38 -15.07 -8.14
C LYS A 41 -4.18 -15.90 -8.58
N ALA A 42 -3.83 -15.88 -9.86
CA ALA A 42 -2.68 -16.63 -10.37
C ALA A 42 -1.35 -16.18 -9.76
N LYS A 43 -1.22 -14.91 -9.38
CA LYS A 43 -0.02 -14.37 -8.73
C LYS A 43 0.00 -14.63 -7.23
N ILE A 44 -1.14 -14.50 -6.57
CA ILE A 44 -1.26 -14.64 -5.11
C ILE A 44 -1.22 -16.12 -4.71
N ASN A 45 -1.91 -16.98 -5.47
CA ASN A 45 -1.89 -18.42 -5.23
C ASN A 45 -0.47 -18.98 -5.41
N GLY A 46 0.05 -19.63 -4.37
CA GLY A 46 1.44 -20.12 -4.31
C GLY A 46 2.41 -19.16 -3.62
N SER A 47 1.93 -18.01 -3.12
CA SER A 47 2.71 -17.09 -2.28
C SER A 47 2.57 -17.45 -0.81
N SER A 48 3.65 -17.35 -0.04
CA SER A 48 3.58 -17.51 1.41
C SER A 48 3.23 -16.20 2.13
N GLY A 49 3.36 -15.06 1.44
CA GLY A 49 3.09 -13.75 2.01
C GLY A 49 2.68 -12.68 1.00
N VAL A 50 1.98 -11.66 1.47
CA VAL A 50 1.62 -10.44 0.70
C VAL A 50 2.08 -9.18 1.44
N LEU A 51 2.66 -8.23 0.72
CA LEU A 51 3.02 -6.91 1.22
C LEU A 51 2.31 -5.84 0.40
N PHE A 52 1.50 -5.02 1.05
CA PHE A 52 0.73 -3.94 0.43
C PHE A 52 1.51 -2.62 0.45
N SER A 53 1.56 -1.92 -0.68
CA SER A 53 1.97 -0.51 -0.76
C SER A 53 0.83 0.30 -1.35
N LEU A 54 -0.05 0.76 -0.44
CA LEU A 54 -1.32 1.42 -0.74
C LEU A 54 -1.64 2.42 0.37
N GLY A 55 -2.60 3.29 0.11
CA GLY A 55 -3.15 4.21 1.11
C GLY A 55 -3.03 5.68 0.72
N THR A 56 -2.06 6.07 -0.12
CA THR A 56 -1.92 7.49 -0.50
C THR A 56 -3.17 8.07 -1.19
N ASN A 57 -3.82 7.30 -2.07
CA ASN A 57 -5.02 7.78 -2.76
C ASN A 57 -6.28 7.75 -1.88
N ASP A 58 -6.38 6.79 -0.97
CA ASP A 58 -7.43 6.71 0.05
C ASP A 58 -7.31 7.90 1.01
N LEU A 59 -6.09 8.15 1.51
CA LEU A 59 -5.78 9.24 2.42
C LEU A 59 -6.10 10.60 1.81
N ALA A 60 -5.79 10.78 0.51
CA ALA A 60 -6.12 11.99 -0.24
C ALA A 60 -7.63 12.25 -0.43
N GLN A 61 -8.49 11.26 -0.17
CA GLN A 61 -9.94 11.39 -0.36
C GLN A 61 -10.73 11.30 0.95
N LEU A 62 -10.21 10.54 1.92
CA LEU A 62 -10.98 10.09 3.07
C LEU A 62 -10.38 10.54 4.41
N GLY A 63 -9.13 11.01 4.42
CA GLY A 63 -8.39 11.26 5.66
C GLY A 63 -7.91 9.98 6.34
N VAL A 64 -7.23 10.14 7.48
CA VAL A 64 -6.48 9.06 8.16
C VAL A 64 -7.40 7.94 8.65
N ASP A 65 -8.41 8.28 9.47
CA ASP A 65 -9.27 7.28 10.14
C ASP A 65 -10.00 6.34 9.17
N LEU A 66 -10.60 6.89 8.12
CA LEU A 66 -11.32 6.09 7.13
C LEU A 66 -10.36 5.27 6.26
N THR A 67 -9.17 5.79 6.00
CA THR A 67 -8.13 5.05 5.27
C THR A 67 -7.67 3.84 6.07
N LEU A 68 -7.41 3.99 7.37
CA LEU A 68 -7.02 2.87 8.24
C LEU A 68 -8.10 1.79 8.32
N LYS A 69 -9.38 2.19 8.39
CA LYS A 69 -10.50 1.23 8.32
C LYS A 69 -10.53 0.45 7.01
N ARG A 70 -10.19 1.11 5.89
CA ARG A 70 -10.06 0.43 4.59
C ARG A 70 -8.85 -0.51 4.53
N CYS A 71 -7.73 -0.13 5.14
CA CYS A 71 -6.57 -1.00 5.28
C CYS A 71 -6.91 -2.26 6.09
N GLU A 72 -7.56 -2.08 7.25
CA GLU A 72 -8.03 -3.18 8.10
C GLU A 72 -8.94 -4.13 7.33
N TRP A 73 -9.96 -3.58 6.67
CA TRP A 73 -10.87 -4.36 5.83
C TRP A 73 -10.13 -5.16 4.74
N LEU A 74 -9.16 -4.56 4.04
CA LEU A 74 -8.42 -5.24 2.98
C LEU A 74 -7.57 -6.40 3.52
N ILE A 75 -6.95 -6.23 4.69
CA ILE A 75 -6.21 -7.31 5.36
C ILE A 75 -7.14 -8.47 5.71
N GLU A 76 -8.28 -8.18 6.34
CA GLU A 76 -9.26 -9.21 6.70
C GLU A 76 -9.82 -9.91 5.46
N TYR A 77 -10.13 -9.15 4.42
CA TYR A 77 -10.57 -9.67 3.13
C TYR A 77 -9.53 -10.60 2.50
N ALA A 78 -8.25 -10.19 2.49
CA ALA A 78 -7.17 -11.00 1.95
C ALA A 78 -7.01 -12.32 2.72
N ARG A 79 -7.13 -12.30 4.05
CA ARG A 79 -7.05 -13.51 4.90
C ARG A 79 -8.17 -14.50 4.59
N GLN A 80 -9.38 -14.00 4.40
CA GLN A 80 -10.53 -14.83 4.09
C GLN A 80 -10.45 -15.41 2.67
N THR A 81 -9.96 -14.61 1.72
CA THR A 81 -9.92 -14.97 0.30
C THR A 81 -8.75 -15.88 -0.04
N PHE A 82 -7.60 -15.69 0.64
CA PHE A 82 -6.35 -16.40 0.38
C PHE A 82 -5.79 -16.99 1.68
N PRO A 83 -6.41 -18.05 2.21
CA PRO A 83 -6.04 -18.62 3.52
C PRO A 83 -4.63 -19.22 3.56
N ASP A 84 -4.04 -19.52 2.40
CA ASP A 84 -2.68 -20.06 2.29
C ASP A 84 -1.59 -19.00 2.52
N ILE A 85 -1.95 -17.71 2.53
CA ILE A 85 -1.03 -16.62 2.84
C ILE A 85 -0.75 -16.62 4.35
N GLN A 86 0.49 -16.95 4.72
CA GLN A 86 0.91 -17.01 6.13
C GLN A 86 1.43 -15.68 6.66
N LYS A 87 1.94 -14.81 5.79
CA LYS A 87 2.51 -13.50 6.18
C LYS A 87 1.81 -12.37 5.45
N MET A 88 1.48 -11.30 6.19
CA MET A 88 0.94 -10.09 5.60
C MET A 88 1.71 -8.90 6.14
N GLY A 89 1.88 -7.89 5.30
CA GLY A 89 2.44 -6.63 5.75
C GLY A 89 1.97 -5.44 4.96
N TRP A 90 2.34 -4.26 5.44
CA TRP A 90 2.04 -2.98 4.81
C TRP A 90 3.29 -2.10 4.78
N MET A 91 3.51 -1.39 3.68
CA MET A 91 4.60 -0.41 3.56
C MET A 91 4.12 0.97 4.00
N THR A 92 4.94 1.63 4.82
CA THR A 92 4.72 3.03 5.22
C THR A 92 4.64 3.94 3.99
N LEU A 93 3.80 4.97 4.05
CA LEU A 93 3.73 5.98 3.01
C LEU A 93 4.93 6.93 3.10
N SER A 94 5.56 7.22 1.97
CA SER A 94 6.59 8.26 1.91
C SER A 94 5.91 9.64 2.01
N PRO A 95 6.30 10.52 2.95
CA PRO A 95 5.72 11.85 3.07
C PRO A 95 5.87 12.65 1.77
N ARG A 96 4.76 13.11 1.20
CA ARG A 96 4.83 13.99 0.03
C ARG A 96 5.10 15.42 0.45
N TRP A 97 5.83 16.15 -0.37
CA TRP A 97 6.10 17.57 -0.16
C TRP A 97 5.48 18.49 -1.23
N LYS A 98 4.88 17.90 -2.29
CA LYS A 98 4.27 18.64 -3.40
C LYS A 98 2.75 18.64 -3.31
N THR A 99 2.17 19.83 -3.48
CA THR A 99 0.71 20.07 -3.49
C THR A 99 0.01 19.16 -4.49
N SER A 100 -1.08 18.54 -4.07
CA SER A 100 -1.99 17.78 -4.93
C SER A 100 -3.22 18.63 -5.27
N ARG A 101 -4.08 18.14 -6.17
CA ARG A 101 -5.39 18.79 -6.42
C ARG A 101 -6.32 18.82 -5.21
N PHE A 102 -5.99 18.10 -4.14
CA PHE A 102 -6.82 17.94 -2.94
C PHE A 102 -6.24 18.65 -1.70
N PHE A 103 -4.92 18.81 -1.61
CA PHE A 103 -4.24 19.31 -0.41
C PHE A 103 -2.97 20.09 -0.75
N ALA A 104 -2.62 21.09 0.09
CA ALA A 104 -1.29 21.68 0.09
C ALA A 104 -0.23 20.64 0.49
N GLY A 105 0.98 20.73 -0.07
CA GLY A 105 2.02 19.71 0.11
C GLY A 105 2.39 19.43 1.57
N ASN A 106 2.45 20.47 2.41
CA ASN A 106 2.73 20.37 3.85
C ASN A 106 1.59 19.72 4.65
N GLU A 107 0.33 20.00 4.30
CA GLU A 107 -0.83 19.37 4.94
C GLU A 107 -0.88 17.86 4.64
N PHE A 108 -0.50 17.49 3.41
CA PHE A 108 -0.49 16.09 3.00
C PHE A 108 0.67 15.28 3.61
N ALA A 109 1.82 15.91 3.84
CA ALA A 109 2.94 15.31 4.58
C ALA A 109 2.53 14.92 6.00
N ASN A 110 1.83 15.81 6.71
CA ASN A 110 1.37 15.56 8.08
C ASN A 110 0.37 14.39 8.13
N LEU A 111 -0.54 14.32 7.16
CA LEU A 111 -1.47 13.19 7.04
C LEU A 111 -0.73 11.86 6.81
N HIS A 112 0.37 11.85 6.04
CA HIS A 112 1.18 10.65 5.84
C HIS A 112 1.87 10.19 7.12
N HIS A 113 2.43 11.14 7.90
CA HIS A 113 3.03 10.82 9.19
C HIS A 113 1.99 10.26 10.16
N GLU A 114 0.86 10.93 10.31
CA GLU A 114 -0.23 10.47 11.18
C GLU A 114 -0.76 9.09 10.75
N PHE A 115 -0.94 8.87 9.44
CA PHE A 115 -1.32 7.56 8.93
C PHE A 115 -0.28 6.48 9.26
N ASN A 116 1.02 6.75 9.07
CA ASN A 116 2.08 5.78 9.36
C ASN A 116 2.14 5.42 10.84
N ASP A 117 2.02 6.40 11.74
CA ASP A 117 1.99 6.17 13.18
C ASP A 117 0.83 5.25 13.58
N GLN A 118 -0.36 5.52 13.05
CA GLN A 118 -1.54 4.70 13.29
C GLN A 118 -1.49 3.34 12.59
N LEU A 119 -0.80 3.23 11.46
CA LEU A 119 -0.56 1.95 10.78
C LEU A 119 0.27 1.02 11.66
N TYR A 120 1.25 1.53 12.42
CA TYR A 120 1.97 0.72 13.40
C TYR A 120 1.08 0.23 14.54
N VAL A 121 0.12 1.04 15.00
CA VAL A 121 -0.86 0.60 16.01
C VAL A 121 -1.75 -0.50 15.44
N LEU A 122 -2.29 -0.28 14.22
CA LEU A 122 -3.11 -1.25 13.52
C LEU A 122 -2.35 -2.56 13.25
N SER A 123 -1.05 -2.49 12.96
CA SER A 123 -0.26 -3.68 12.65
C SER A 123 -0.11 -4.61 13.84
N LYS A 124 0.01 -4.06 15.05
CA LYS A 124 -0.01 -4.85 16.29
C LYS A 124 -1.38 -5.50 16.53
N LYS A 125 -2.46 -4.77 16.30
CA LYS A 125 -3.84 -5.30 16.42
C LYS A 125 -4.06 -6.47 15.46
N LEU A 126 -3.65 -6.32 14.20
CA LEU A 126 -3.90 -7.31 13.16
C LEU A 126 -2.83 -8.39 13.08
N ASN A 127 -1.72 -8.28 13.81
CA ASN A 127 -0.53 -9.14 13.67
C ASN A 127 -0.05 -9.20 12.21
N ILE A 128 0.31 -8.04 11.66
CA ILE A 128 0.93 -7.90 10.34
C ILE A 128 2.27 -7.15 10.49
N ASP A 129 3.16 -7.33 9.51
CA ASP A 129 4.42 -6.61 9.46
C ASP A 129 4.20 -5.18 8.91
N VAL A 130 4.97 -4.21 9.42
CA VAL A 130 5.09 -2.89 8.79
C VAL A 130 6.51 -2.71 8.34
N VAL A 131 6.68 -2.47 7.04
CA VAL A 131 7.99 -2.22 6.43
C VAL A 131 8.13 -0.71 6.29
N ASP A 132 9.11 -0.15 7.01
CA ASP A 132 9.48 1.25 6.82
C ASP A 132 10.24 1.39 5.50
N ALA A 133 9.57 2.01 4.54
CA ALA A 133 10.04 2.24 3.19
C ALA A 133 9.85 3.70 2.79
N GLN A 134 9.87 4.60 3.76
CA GLN A 134 9.81 6.04 3.51
C GLN A 134 11.02 6.46 2.67
N LEU A 135 10.73 6.97 1.48
CA LEU A 135 11.71 7.59 0.59
C LEU A 135 12.09 8.96 1.14
N GLN A 136 13.38 9.30 1.07
CA GLN A 136 13.82 10.66 1.33
C GLN A 136 13.40 11.57 0.17
N ILE A 137 13.39 12.89 0.39
CA ILE A 137 13.03 13.86 -0.64
C ILE A 137 13.87 13.68 -1.91
N ASP A 138 15.15 13.33 -1.75
CA ASP A 138 16.10 13.12 -2.85
C ASP A 138 15.82 11.82 -3.65
N ASP A 139 15.08 10.88 -3.06
CA ASP A 139 14.68 9.62 -3.69
C ASP A 139 13.32 9.74 -4.41
N ILE A 140 12.68 10.91 -4.37
CA ILE A 140 11.34 11.16 -4.93
C ILE A 140 11.44 12.04 -6.18
N ARG A 141 10.73 11.67 -7.24
CA ARG A 141 10.67 12.46 -8.49
C ARG A 141 10.14 13.86 -8.20
N ILE A 142 10.95 14.87 -8.49
CA ILE A 142 10.58 16.30 -8.37
C ILE A 142 9.31 16.64 -9.18
N GLN A 143 9.07 15.91 -10.27
CA GLN A 143 7.96 16.15 -11.19
C GLN A 143 6.59 15.93 -10.53
N ASP A 144 6.41 14.89 -9.72
CA ASP A 144 5.13 14.58 -9.07
C ASP A 144 5.18 14.57 -7.53
N GLY A 145 6.37 14.58 -6.93
CA GLY A 145 6.55 14.61 -5.47
C GLY A 145 5.97 13.38 -4.78
N LEU A 146 5.82 12.26 -5.51
CA LEU A 146 5.16 11.04 -5.05
C LEU A 146 5.95 9.78 -5.37
N HIS A 147 6.39 9.62 -6.61
CA HIS A 147 6.95 8.36 -7.07
C HIS A 147 8.49 8.34 -6.90
N PRO A 148 9.10 7.17 -6.64
CA PRO A 148 10.55 7.07 -6.55
C PRO A 148 11.25 7.49 -7.85
N THR A 149 12.41 8.12 -7.73
CA THR A 149 13.33 8.32 -8.85
C THR A 149 13.77 6.98 -9.44
N SER A 150 13.86 6.90 -10.76
CA SER A 150 14.28 5.70 -11.50
C SER A 150 15.76 5.39 -11.31
#